data_AF-A0AA96VU09-F1
#
_entry.id   AF-A0AA96VU09-F1
#
_cell.length_a   1.000
_cell.length_b   1.000
_cell.length_c   1.000
_cell.angle_alpha   90.00
_cell.angle_beta   90.00
_cell.angle_gamma   90.00
#
_symmetry.space_group_name_H-M   'P 1'
#
loop_
_entity.id
_entity.type
_entity.pdbx_description
1 polymer ?
#
loop_
_entity_poly.entity_id
_entity_poly.type
_entity_poly.pdbx_seq_one_letter_code
_entity_poly.pdbx_strand_id
1 'polypeptide(L)'
;MKPFKKFLILQKLYAEEGQGAIFSPEMATKFYGVDFTQLSFKEDYYTALSTTIDGNGAQPSLQIYFTHEGIKKLLKTNEKMQKEINDLWEEYKDEWDLYAYEQGTLQ
;
A
#
# COMPACT_ATOMS: atom_id res chain seq x y z
N MET A 1 9.61 7.50 -13.08
CA MET A 1 9.20 7.92 -11.72
C MET A 1 9.60 6.86 -10.69
N LYS A 2 10.03 7.23 -9.48
CA LYS A 2 10.46 6.27 -8.43
C LYS A 2 9.26 5.43 -7.92
N PRO A 3 9.44 4.13 -7.58
CA PRO A 3 8.35 3.26 -7.09
C PRO A 3 7.55 3.85 -5.92
N PHE A 4 8.23 4.45 -4.93
CA PHE A 4 7.53 5.07 -3.80
C PHE A 4 6.63 6.26 -4.22
N LYS A 5 7.00 7.00 -5.27
CA LYS A 5 6.15 8.10 -5.77
C LYS A 5 4.94 7.56 -6.53
N LYS A 6 5.10 6.46 -7.29
CA LYS A 6 3.98 5.72 -7.91
C LYS A 6 3.00 5.25 -6.85
N PHE A 7 3.50 4.62 -5.79
CA PHE A 7 2.70 4.19 -4.63
C PHE A 7 1.84 5.32 -4.05
N LEU A 8 2.42 6.50 -3.76
CA LEU A 8 1.66 7.62 -3.21
C LEU A 8 0.55 8.14 -4.14
N ILE A 9 0.75 8.05 -5.45
CA ILE A 9 -0.26 8.45 -6.44
C ILE A 9 -1.37 7.41 -6.51
N LEU A 10 -1.01 6.13 -6.61
CA LEU A 10 -1.97 5.01 -6.63
C LEU A 10 -2.84 5.00 -5.36
N GLN A 11 -2.25 5.29 -4.20
CA GLN A 11 -2.98 5.42 -2.94
C GLN A 11 -4.00 6.58 -2.96
N LYS A 12 -3.72 7.66 -3.69
CA LYS A 12 -4.64 8.80 -3.82
C LYS A 12 -5.77 8.53 -4.79
N LEU A 13 -5.48 7.87 -5.91
CA LEU A 13 -6.48 7.51 -6.92
C LEU A 13 -7.48 6.49 -6.36
N TYR A 14 -7.01 5.53 -5.59
CA TYR A 14 -7.83 4.46 -5.04
C TYR A 14 -7.77 4.44 -3.52
N ALA A 15 -8.29 5.45 -2.84
CA ALA A 15 -8.23 5.55 -1.38
C ALA A 15 -8.79 4.31 -0.63
N GLU A 16 -9.78 3.60 -1.21
CA GLU A 16 -10.36 2.39 -0.62
C GLU A 16 -9.57 1.11 -0.96
N GLU A 17 -8.98 0.98 -2.15
CA GLU A 17 -8.16 -0.18 -2.53
C GLU A 17 -6.69 -0.01 -2.08
N GLY A 18 -6.22 1.22 -1.95
CA GLY A 18 -4.84 1.59 -1.63
C GLY A 18 -4.49 1.55 -0.15
N GLN A 19 -5.47 1.57 0.75
CA GLN A 19 -5.24 1.32 2.18
C GLN A 19 -5.38 -0.18 2.55
N GLY A 20 -6.13 -0.96 1.76
CA GLY A 20 -6.45 -2.37 2.07
C GLY A 20 -5.79 -3.43 1.19
N ALA A 21 -5.56 -3.19 -0.11
CA ALA A 21 -5.35 -4.28 -1.07
C ALA A 21 -3.88 -4.56 -1.42
N ILE A 22 -3.02 -3.55 -1.54
CA ILE A 22 -1.73 -3.76 -2.21
C ILE A 22 -0.59 -4.02 -1.19
N PHE A 23 -0.68 -3.48 0.03
CA PHE A 23 0.40 -3.60 1.03
C PHE A 23 -0.10 -3.73 2.46
N SER A 24 -0.96 -4.71 2.75
CA SER A 24 -1.09 -5.14 4.14
C SER A 24 0.15 -5.95 4.55
N PRO A 25 0.60 -5.90 5.81
CA PRO A 25 1.66 -6.76 6.32
C PRO A 25 1.38 -8.26 6.15
N GLU A 26 0.11 -8.64 6.17
CA GLU A 26 -0.33 -10.01 5.88
C GLU A 26 -0.02 -10.39 4.42
N MET A 27 -0.44 -9.55 3.46
CA MET A 27 -0.14 -9.76 2.03
C MET A 27 1.37 -9.76 1.78
N ALA A 28 2.11 -8.89 2.47
CA ALA A 28 3.56 -8.84 2.34
C ALA A 28 4.27 -10.09 2.85
N THR A 29 3.78 -10.69 3.92
CA THR A 29 4.26 -12.00 4.38
C THR A 29 3.92 -13.07 3.36
N LYS A 30 2.65 -13.15 2.95
CA LYS A 30 2.09 -14.25 2.16
C LYS A 30 2.57 -14.29 0.71
N PHE A 31 2.66 -13.14 0.05
CA PHE A 31 2.95 -13.04 -1.38
C PHE A 31 4.37 -12.57 -1.67
N TYR A 32 4.94 -11.75 -0.78
CA TYR A 32 6.27 -11.16 -1.00
C TYR A 32 7.34 -11.75 -0.09
N GLY A 33 7.00 -12.67 0.81
CA GLY A 33 7.93 -13.42 1.66
C GLY A 33 8.65 -12.54 2.68
N VAL A 34 8.01 -11.46 3.14
CA VAL A 34 8.61 -10.54 4.10
C VAL A 34 8.50 -11.12 5.52
N ASP A 35 9.64 -11.19 6.22
CA ASP A 35 9.71 -11.61 7.62
C ASP A 35 9.71 -10.40 8.57
N PHE A 36 8.56 -10.17 9.22
CA PHE A 36 8.35 -9.08 10.17
C PHE A 36 8.90 -9.34 11.56
N THR A 37 9.38 -10.56 11.86
CA THR A 37 9.93 -10.89 13.17
C THR A 37 11.34 -10.30 13.37
N GLN A 38 11.97 -9.84 12.28
CA GLN A 38 13.27 -9.19 12.32
C GLN A 38 13.19 -7.82 13.01
N LEU A 39 14.10 -7.57 13.95
CA LEU A 39 14.19 -6.32 14.73
C LEU A 39 14.17 -5.05 13.88
N SER A 40 14.65 -5.12 12.63
CA SER A 40 14.70 -3.97 11.73
C SER A 40 13.32 -3.44 11.33
N PHE A 41 12.24 -4.24 11.41
CA PHE A 41 10.90 -3.87 10.95
C PHE A 41 9.94 -3.39 12.05
N LYS A 42 10.34 -3.36 13.33
CA LYS A 42 9.45 -3.02 14.44
C LYS A 42 8.87 -1.60 14.40
N GLU A 43 9.50 -0.67 13.70
CA GLU A 43 9.03 0.72 13.50
C GLU A 43 8.38 0.94 12.13
N ASP A 44 8.37 -0.09 11.28
CA ASP A 44 7.92 -0.02 9.89
C ASP A 44 6.41 -0.28 9.75
N TYR A 45 5.71 -0.61 10.84
CA TYR A 45 4.28 -0.83 10.89
C TYR A 45 3.65 -0.30 12.18
N TYR A 46 2.35 -0.05 12.14
CA TYR A 46 1.54 0.28 13.31
C TYR A 46 0.28 -0.58 13.33
N THR A 47 -0.27 -0.77 14.52
CA THR A 47 -1.52 -1.48 14.73
C THR A 47 -2.63 -0.50 15.05
N ALA A 48 -3.80 -0.66 14.44
CA ALA A 48 -5.00 0.09 14.78
C ALA A 48 -6.15 -0.87 15.08
N LEU A 49 -6.91 -0.53 16.12
CA LEU A 49 -8.16 -1.22 16.42
C LEU A 49 -9.18 -0.85 15.35
N SER A 50 -9.86 -1.87 14.83
CA SER A 50 -10.95 -1.69 13.89
C SER A 50 -12.11 -2.60 14.25
N THR A 51 -13.14 -2.59 13.40
CA THR A 51 -14.35 -3.38 13.59
C THR A 51 -14.68 -4.07 12.29
N THR A 52 -14.84 -5.39 12.35
CA THR A 52 -15.33 -6.18 11.24
C THR A 52 -16.83 -6.40 11.44
N ILE A 53 -17.62 -6.11 10.41
CA ILE A 53 -19.07 -6.36 10.43
C ILE A 53 -19.34 -7.55 9.52
N ASP A 54 -19.89 -8.62 10.08
CA ASP A 54 -20.27 -9.82 9.34
C ASP A 54 -21.69 -10.30 9.73
N GLY A 55 -22.08 -11.49 9.27
CA GLY A 55 -23.38 -12.09 9.57
C GLY A 55 -23.66 -12.33 11.06
N ASN A 56 -22.65 -12.25 11.92
CA ASN A 56 -22.75 -12.36 13.38
C ASN A 56 -22.70 -10.99 14.09
N GLY A 57 -22.73 -9.88 13.34
CA GLY A 57 -22.71 -8.52 13.85
C GLY A 57 -21.33 -7.87 13.83
N ALA A 58 -21.14 -6.83 14.65
CA ALA A 58 -19.89 -6.10 14.76
C ALA A 58 -18.94 -6.78 15.75
N GLN A 59 -17.75 -7.16 15.29
CA GLN A 59 -16.70 -7.78 16.08
C GLN A 59 -15.45 -6.88 16.12
N PRO A 60 -14.78 -6.75 17.28
CA PRO A 60 -13.51 -6.02 17.35
C PRO A 60 -12.45 -6.77 16.53
N SER A 61 -11.64 -6.04 15.77
CA SER A 61 -10.53 -6.58 15.01
C SER A 61 -9.29 -5.70 15.16
N LEU A 62 -8.13 -6.28 14.86
CA LEU A 62 -6.85 -5.57 14.85
C LEU A 62 -6.36 -5.54 13.41
N GLN A 63 -6.13 -4.34 12.88
CA GLN A 63 -5.48 -4.16 11.59
C GLN A 63 -4.04 -3.70 11.78
N ILE A 64 -3.17 -4.18 10.90
CA ILE A 64 -1.77 -3.80 10.86
C ILE A 64 -1.54 -3.08 9.54
N TYR A 65 -0.88 -1.92 9.59
CA TYR A 65 -0.59 -1.11 8.42
C TYR A 65 0.89 -0.77 8.39
N PHE A 66 1.48 -0.69 7.20
CA PHE A 66 2.82 -0.13 7.07
C PHE A 66 2.83 1.38 7.30
N THR A 67 3.91 1.86 7.90
CA THR A 67 4.26 3.28 7.84
C THR A 67 4.83 3.60 6.45
N HIS A 68 4.83 4.88 6.06
CA HIS A 68 5.48 5.28 4.80
C HIS A 68 6.97 4.91 4.75
N GLU A 69 7.68 4.96 5.88
CA GLU A 69 9.07 4.52 5.95
C GLU A 69 9.20 3.01 5.78
N GLY A 70 8.29 2.22 6.37
CA GLY A 70 8.20 0.79 6.14
C GLY A 70 8.00 0.45 4.66
N ILE A 71 7.07 1.13 3.99
CA ILE A 71 6.81 0.94 2.56
C ILE A 71 8.04 1.31 1.73
N LYS A 72 8.72 2.44 2.03
CA LYS A 72 9.96 2.82 1.35
C LYS A 72 11.04 1.76 1.50
N LYS A 73 11.20 1.19 2.68
CA LYS A 73 12.20 0.16 2.96
C LYS A 73 11.86 -1.13 2.22
N LEU A 74 10.60 -1.59 2.27
CA LEU A 74 10.12 -2.76 1.54
C LEU A 74 10.35 -2.63 0.03
N LEU A 75 10.01 -1.48 -0.55
CA LEU A 75 10.24 -1.21 -1.96
C LEU A 75 11.72 -1.13 -2.33
N LYS A 76 12.64 -0.88 -1.38
CA LYS A 76 14.09 -0.94 -1.64
C LYS A 76 14.63 -2.36 -1.60
N THR A 77 14.03 -3.23 -0.81
CA THR A 77 14.58 -4.57 -0.53
C THR A 77 13.84 -5.71 -1.23
N ASN A 78 12.67 -5.44 -1.83
CA ASN A 78 11.82 -6.48 -2.42
C ASN A 78 11.49 -6.16 -3.89
N GLU A 79 12.12 -6.87 -4.83
CA GLU A 79 11.92 -6.68 -6.27
C GLU A 79 10.51 -7.06 -6.74
N LYS A 80 9.86 -8.04 -6.10
CA LYS A 80 8.48 -8.43 -6.45
C LYS A 80 7.50 -7.30 -6.16
N MET A 81 7.66 -6.64 -5.01
CA MET A 81 6.83 -5.47 -4.66
C MET A 81 7.09 -4.29 -5.60
N GLN A 82 8.34 -4.09 -6.03
CA GLN A 82 8.65 -3.07 -7.03
C GLN A 82 7.97 -3.36 -8.36
N LYS A 83 7.97 -4.63 -8.81
CA LYS A 83 7.29 -5.06 -10.03
C LYS A 83 5.78 -4.79 -9.93
N GLU A 84 5.14 -5.19 -8.85
CA GLU A 84 3.70 -4.97 -8.63
C GLU A 84 3.31 -3.48 -8.74
N ILE A 85 4.05 -2.60 -8.05
CA ILE A 85 3.84 -1.14 -8.15
C ILE A 85 4.02 -0.63 -9.58
N ASN A 86 4.97 -1.19 -10.31
CA ASN A 86 5.21 -0.76 -11.68
C ASN A 86 4.11 -1.22 -12.62
N ASP A 87 3.61 -2.45 -12.46
CA ASP A 87 2.54 -3.01 -13.29
C ASP A 87 1.23 -2.22 -13.06
N LEU A 88 0.84 -2.01 -11.79
CA LEU A 88 -0.32 -1.19 -11.43
C LEU A 88 -0.18 0.25 -11.94
N TRP A 89 1.03 0.81 -11.90
CA TRP A 89 1.27 2.13 -12.47
C TRP A 89 1.01 2.16 -13.98
N GLU A 90 1.43 1.15 -14.73
CA GLU A 90 1.17 1.12 -16.17
C GLU A 90 -0.32 0.97 -16.50
N GLU A 91 -1.08 0.29 -15.65
CA GLU A 91 -2.53 0.15 -15.76
C GLU A 91 -3.26 1.48 -15.52
N TYR A 92 -2.83 2.26 -14.51
CA TYR A 92 -3.59 3.42 -14.03
C TYR A 92 -2.97 4.80 -14.36
N LYS A 93 -1.83 4.85 -15.05
CA LYS A 93 -1.16 6.12 -15.39
C LYS A 93 -2.04 7.05 -16.24
N ASP A 94 -2.91 6.52 -17.09
CA ASP A 94 -3.76 7.32 -17.96
C ASP A 94 -4.90 7.99 -17.14
N GLU A 95 -5.40 7.31 -16.11
CA GLU A 95 -6.36 7.88 -15.14
C GLU A 95 -5.71 8.96 -14.27
N TRP A 96 -4.45 8.75 -13.88
CA TRP A 96 -3.67 9.79 -13.22
C TRP A 96 -3.51 11.04 -14.10
N ASP A 97 -3.17 10.85 -15.38
CA ASP A 97 -2.94 11.96 -16.30
C ASP A 97 -4.23 12.77 -16.53
N LEU A 98 -5.39 12.10 -16.63
CA LEU A 98 -6.69 12.75 -16.69
C LEU A 98 -6.99 13.55 -15.41
N TYR A 99 -6.83 12.93 -14.24
CA TYR A 99 -7.02 13.60 -12.96
C TYR A 99 -6.10 14.82 -12.81
N ALA A 100 -4.82 14.67 -13.14
CA ALA A 100 -3.84 15.74 -13.01
C ALA A 100 -4.09 16.90 -14.00
N TYR A 101 -4.63 16.61 -15.19
CA TYR A 101 -5.13 17.62 -16.14
C TYR A 101 -6.32 18.39 -15.58
N GLU A 102 -7.33 17.71 -15.03
CA GLU A 102 -8.52 18.33 -14.43
C GLU A 102 -8.16 19.22 -13.22
N GLN A 103 -7.13 18.85 -12.46
CA GLN A 103 -6.62 19.63 -11.34
C GLN A 103 -5.64 20.74 -11.76
N GLY A 104 -5.34 20.91 -13.05
CA GLY A 104 -4.42 21.94 -13.57
C GLY A 104 -2.96 21.74 -13.18
N THR A 105 -2.55 20.50 -12.90
CA THR A 105 -1.20 20.15 -12.42
C THR A 105 -0.28 19.55 -13.48
N LEU A 106 -0.81 19.19 -14.66
CA LEU A 106 -0.05 18.93 -15.88
C LEU A 106 -0.18 20.15 -16.80
N GLN A 107 0.94 20.86 -17.05
CA GLN A 107 1.09 21.86 -18.11
C GLN A 107 1.90 21.25 -19.26
#